data_AF-A0A8H4FH80-F1
#
_entry.id   AF-A0A8H4FH80-F1
#
_cell.length_a   1.000
_cell.length_b   1.000
_cell.length_c   1.000
_cell.angle_alpha   90.00
_cell.angle_beta   90.00
_cell.angle_gamma   90.00
#
_symmetry.space_group_name_H-M   'P 1'
#
loop_
_entity.id
_entity.type
_entity.pdbx_description
1 polymer ?
#
loop_
_entity_poly.entity_id
_entity_poly.type
_entity_poly.pdbx_seq_one_letter_code
_entity_poly.pdbx_strand_id
1 'polypeptide(L)'
;MSPPLSVSQHFFHSAGVRFNYLIRGAGPLAVIQSVGWGLSASYLWNGLGPRLEASRTVLYFEPRGNGDSSKADPSTMNARTMVEDLEHLRSHLVGVFRKLGWGLIGHSHGGAIALRYAQRYLENVSKLLLIAPQVMDCTPGHVRAWMEKRKDDEAYAPSVKKLIEIAKAGGPRNDEHFRESLDTMLVWWFADVKNADVLRRDIAGPVASKNPATASAWQTNRFDMSEENTLPHIKDAGLVKAETLVLQGEEDSVCSGAGAQAVADGIKHSEIKVLAGAGHFPWIEAPEEFWRETDAFVKL
;
A
#
# COMPACT_ATOMS: atom_id res chain seq x y z
N MET A 1 -1.35 -20.15 25.52
CA MET A 1 -1.48 -19.24 24.37
C MET A 1 -2.96 -19.08 24.11
N SER A 2 -3.52 -17.88 24.22
CA SER A 2 -4.90 -17.63 23.78
C SER A 2 -4.99 -17.98 22.29
N PRO A 3 -6.07 -18.64 21.83
CA PRO A 3 -6.21 -18.92 20.41
C PRO A 3 -6.14 -17.60 19.64
N PRO A 4 -5.51 -17.57 18.45
CA PRO A 4 -5.56 -16.38 17.61
C PRO A 4 -7.04 -16.01 17.42
N LEU A 5 -7.43 -14.79 17.79
CA LEU A 5 -8.76 -14.24 17.48
C LEU A 5 -9.06 -14.59 16.01
N SER A 6 -10.10 -15.39 15.76
CA SER A 6 -10.36 -15.93 14.41
C SER A 6 -10.56 -14.78 13.44
N VAL A 7 -9.88 -14.84 12.29
CA VAL A 7 -10.10 -13.89 11.18
C VAL A 7 -11.57 -13.86 10.82
N SER A 8 -12.17 -12.67 10.82
CA SER A 8 -13.52 -12.52 10.28
C SER A 8 -13.45 -11.81 8.94
N GLN A 9 -13.86 -12.54 7.90
CA GLN A 9 -13.98 -12.04 6.52
C GLN A 9 -15.40 -11.54 6.29
N HIS A 10 -15.51 -10.36 5.70
CA HIS A 10 -16.78 -9.69 5.46
C HIS A 10 -16.83 -9.17 4.03
N PHE A 11 -18.06 -9.05 3.53
CA PHE A 11 -18.32 -8.51 2.21
C PHE A 11 -19.39 -7.43 2.27
N PHE A 12 -19.26 -6.43 1.42
CA PHE A 12 -20.33 -5.47 1.16
C PHE A 12 -20.41 -5.15 -0.32
N HIS A 13 -21.55 -4.65 -0.77
CA HIS A 13 -21.79 -4.29 -2.16
C HIS A 13 -21.99 -2.78 -2.27
N SER A 14 -21.25 -2.15 -3.16
CA SER A 14 -21.44 -0.74 -3.52
C SER A 14 -20.95 -0.48 -4.94
N ALA A 15 -21.60 0.46 -5.65
CA ALA A 15 -21.20 0.87 -7.00
C ALA A 15 -20.95 -0.30 -7.99
N GLY A 16 -21.74 -1.39 -7.89
CA GLY A 16 -21.59 -2.57 -8.75
C GLY A 16 -20.42 -3.50 -8.41
N VAL A 17 -19.69 -3.23 -7.33
CA VAL A 17 -18.55 -4.03 -6.86
C VAL A 17 -18.91 -4.71 -5.53
N ARG A 18 -18.58 -5.99 -5.40
CA ARG A 18 -18.55 -6.67 -4.10
C ARG A 18 -17.16 -6.50 -3.52
N PHE A 19 -17.03 -5.78 -2.43
CA PHE A 19 -15.77 -5.55 -1.74
C PHE A 19 -15.56 -6.57 -0.63
N ASN A 20 -14.31 -6.97 -0.44
CA ASN A 20 -13.84 -7.79 0.67
C ASN A 20 -13.11 -6.91 1.70
N TYR A 21 -13.34 -7.19 2.97
CA TYR A 21 -12.47 -6.74 4.04
C TYR A 21 -12.34 -7.79 5.12
N LEU A 22 -11.19 -7.79 5.78
CA LEU A 22 -10.91 -8.67 6.90
C LEU A 22 -10.79 -7.82 8.17
N ILE A 23 -11.27 -8.31 9.30
CA ILE A 23 -11.17 -7.59 10.57
C ILE A 23 -10.72 -8.52 11.71
N ARG A 24 -9.79 -8.03 12.53
CA ARG A 24 -9.19 -8.75 13.66
C ARG A 24 -8.71 -7.79 14.75
N GLY A 25 -8.44 -8.33 15.93
CA GLY A 25 -7.98 -7.57 17.09
C GLY A 25 -9.14 -6.90 17.83
N ALA A 26 -8.79 -6.07 18.81
CA ALA A 26 -9.76 -5.33 19.62
C ALA A 26 -9.14 -4.00 20.05
N GLY A 27 -9.99 -2.97 20.22
CA GLY A 27 -9.55 -1.61 20.56
C GLY A 27 -9.89 -0.60 19.45
N PRO A 28 -9.22 0.57 19.43
CA PRO A 28 -9.46 1.60 18.42
C PRO A 28 -9.30 1.07 16.99
N LEU A 29 -10.15 1.54 16.07
CA LEU A 29 -10.13 1.12 14.67
C LEU A 29 -8.90 1.68 13.95
N ALA A 30 -8.16 0.79 13.29
CA ALA A 30 -7.17 1.13 12.27
C ALA A 30 -7.59 0.46 10.95
N VAL A 31 -7.73 1.25 9.90
CA VAL A 31 -8.04 0.79 8.55
C VAL A 31 -6.75 0.76 7.74
N ILE A 32 -6.41 -0.41 7.20
CA ILE A 32 -5.29 -0.60 6.30
C ILE A 32 -5.84 -0.66 4.87
N GLN A 33 -5.47 0.35 4.08
CA GLN A 33 -5.74 0.41 2.65
C GLN A 33 -4.68 -0.40 1.89
N SER A 34 -5.11 -1.50 1.27
CA SER A 34 -4.24 -2.29 0.40
C SER A 34 -3.91 -1.54 -0.89
N VAL A 35 -2.83 -1.97 -1.54
CA VAL A 35 -2.49 -1.51 -2.90
C VAL A 35 -3.62 -1.79 -3.89
N GLY A 36 -3.66 -1.06 -5.01
CA GLY A 36 -4.71 -1.20 -6.04
C GLY A 36 -4.31 -2.07 -7.22
N TRP A 37 -3.09 -2.60 -7.23
CA TRP A 37 -2.51 -3.28 -8.38
C TRP A 37 -2.59 -4.81 -8.33
N GLY A 38 -3.42 -5.36 -7.43
CA GLY A 38 -3.87 -6.75 -7.49
C GLY A 38 -3.40 -7.66 -6.34
N LEU A 39 -2.36 -7.27 -5.58
CA LEU A 39 -1.99 -8.02 -4.38
C LEU A 39 -3.11 -7.97 -3.34
N SER A 40 -3.38 -9.14 -2.75
CA SER A 40 -4.24 -9.24 -1.56
C SER A 40 -3.63 -8.46 -0.39
N ALA A 41 -4.47 -8.12 0.60
CA ALA A 41 -4.04 -7.55 1.86
C ALA A 41 -3.11 -8.50 2.68
N SER A 42 -2.92 -9.75 2.27
CA SER A 42 -2.16 -10.78 2.99
C SER A 42 -0.77 -10.34 3.44
N TYR A 43 -0.04 -9.56 2.63
CA TYR A 43 1.29 -9.11 3.04
C TYR A 43 1.26 -8.05 4.16
N LEU A 44 0.22 -7.20 4.18
CA LEU A 44 0.00 -6.23 5.25
C LEU A 44 -0.52 -6.92 6.50
N TRP A 45 -1.38 -7.91 6.31
CA TRP A 45 -1.85 -8.78 7.36
C TRP A 45 -0.66 -9.47 8.06
N ASN A 46 0.19 -10.16 7.30
CA ASN A 46 1.29 -10.94 7.86
C ASN A 46 2.42 -10.04 8.39
N GLY A 47 2.72 -8.94 7.69
CA GLY A 47 3.81 -8.04 8.04
C GLY A 47 3.48 -7.05 9.16
N LEU A 48 2.27 -6.48 9.18
CA LEU A 48 1.88 -5.44 10.15
C LEU A 48 0.93 -5.96 11.23
N GLY A 49 0.07 -6.91 10.88
CA GLY A 49 -1.01 -7.39 11.72
C GLY A 49 -0.60 -7.91 13.09
N PRO A 50 0.41 -8.79 13.22
CA PRO A 50 0.81 -9.34 14.52
C PRO A 50 1.08 -8.28 15.60
N ARG A 51 1.60 -7.11 15.21
CA ARG A 51 1.89 -6.02 16.15
C ARG A 51 0.70 -5.11 16.36
N LEU A 52 0.01 -4.70 15.29
CA LEU A 52 -1.12 -3.77 15.38
C LEU A 52 -2.36 -4.39 16.07
N GLU A 53 -2.67 -5.64 15.77
CA GLU A 53 -3.84 -6.36 16.29
C GLU A 53 -3.76 -6.60 17.81
N ALA A 54 -2.58 -6.48 18.41
CA ALA A 54 -2.37 -6.64 19.85
C ALA A 54 -3.08 -5.56 20.69
N SER A 55 -3.42 -4.41 20.09
CA SER A 55 -4.03 -3.28 20.82
C SER A 55 -5.11 -2.54 20.03
N ARG A 56 -5.39 -2.97 18.80
CA ARG A 56 -6.30 -2.29 17.88
C ARG A 56 -7.22 -3.27 17.18
N THR A 57 -8.39 -2.77 16.82
CA THR A 57 -9.22 -3.42 15.81
C THR A 57 -8.65 -3.04 14.45
N VAL A 58 -8.04 -3.98 13.73
CA VAL A 58 -7.42 -3.74 12.43
C VAL A 58 -8.35 -4.26 11.34
N LEU A 59 -8.73 -3.38 10.42
CA LEU A 59 -9.51 -3.70 9.23
C LEU A 59 -8.61 -3.62 8.01
N TYR A 60 -8.47 -4.71 7.28
CA TYR A 60 -7.72 -4.79 6.04
C TYR A 60 -8.69 -4.69 4.86
N PHE A 61 -8.65 -3.57 4.16
CA PHE A 61 -9.53 -3.34 3.02
C PHE A 61 -8.85 -3.76 1.72
N GLU A 62 -9.56 -4.56 0.93
CA GLU A 62 -9.16 -4.91 -0.44
C GLU A 62 -10.00 -4.09 -1.42
N PRO A 63 -9.43 -3.09 -2.12
CA PRO A 63 -10.19 -2.29 -3.08
C PRO A 63 -10.65 -3.15 -4.27
N ARG A 64 -11.41 -2.54 -5.18
CA ARG A 64 -11.84 -3.20 -6.43
C ARG A 64 -10.66 -3.91 -7.11
N GLY A 65 -10.89 -5.09 -7.67
CA GLY A 65 -9.86 -5.85 -8.40
C GLY A 65 -8.71 -6.42 -7.57
N ASN A 66 -8.74 -6.27 -6.24
CA ASN A 66 -7.76 -6.84 -5.31
C ASN A 66 -8.37 -7.94 -4.45
N GLY A 67 -7.56 -8.98 -4.25
CA GLY A 67 -7.94 -10.12 -3.43
C GLY A 67 -9.34 -10.66 -3.75
N ASP A 68 -10.17 -10.85 -2.73
CA ASP A 68 -11.50 -11.45 -2.88
C ASP A 68 -12.59 -10.43 -3.28
N SER A 69 -12.21 -9.16 -3.51
CA SER A 69 -13.10 -8.16 -4.13
C SER A 69 -13.34 -8.47 -5.60
N SER A 70 -14.52 -8.08 -6.10
CA SER A 70 -14.88 -8.28 -7.51
C SER A 70 -13.88 -7.60 -8.44
N LYS A 71 -13.63 -8.22 -9.61
CA LYS A 71 -12.99 -7.55 -10.73
C LYS A 71 -13.83 -6.32 -11.13
N ALA A 72 -13.17 -5.28 -11.61
CA ALA A 72 -13.81 -4.07 -12.10
C ALA A 72 -13.33 -3.75 -13.52
N ASP A 73 -14.01 -2.82 -14.18
CA ASP A 73 -13.57 -2.28 -15.46
C ASP A 73 -12.15 -1.70 -15.31
N PRO A 74 -11.19 -2.09 -16.17
CA PRO A 74 -9.82 -1.57 -16.14
C PRO A 74 -9.72 -0.04 -16.12
N SER A 75 -10.62 0.68 -16.78
CA SER A 75 -10.65 2.15 -16.80
C SER A 75 -10.90 2.77 -15.42
N THR A 76 -11.48 2.00 -14.51
CA THR A 76 -11.81 2.43 -13.14
C THR A 76 -10.75 2.01 -12.12
N MET A 77 -9.72 1.28 -12.55
CA MET A 77 -8.65 0.79 -11.69
C MET A 77 -7.62 1.89 -11.46
N ASN A 78 -7.95 2.95 -10.72
CA ASN A 78 -7.05 4.09 -10.47
C ASN A 78 -7.25 4.66 -9.06
N ALA A 79 -6.24 5.36 -8.52
CA ALA A 79 -6.25 5.88 -7.16
C ALA A 79 -7.46 6.80 -6.88
N ARG A 80 -7.84 7.66 -7.82
CA ARG A 80 -9.02 8.54 -7.69
C ARG A 80 -10.32 7.76 -7.47
N THR A 81 -10.50 6.64 -8.16
CA THR A 81 -11.69 5.81 -8.01
C THR A 81 -11.64 4.98 -6.73
N MET A 82 -10.46 4.46 -6.37
CA MET A 82 -10.28 3.68 -5.14
C MET A 82 -10.45 4.51 -3.85
N VAL A 83 -10.26 5.83 -3.93
CA VAL A 83 -10.68 6.76 -2.86
C VAL A 83 -12.18 6.69 -2.60
N GLU A 84 -13.00 6.56 -3.63
CA GLU A 84 -14.46 6.40 -3.47
C GLU A 84 -14.83 5.01 -2.94
N ASP A 85 -14.05 3.97 -3.27
CA ASP A 85 -14.22 2.65 -2.67
C ASP A 85 -14.02 2.69 -1.15
N LEU A 86 -13.01 3.42 -0.70
CA LEU A 86 -12.74 3.64 0.72
C LEU A 86 -13.87 4.44 1.39
N GLU A 87 -14.48 5.40 0.69
CA GLU A 87 -15.66 6.12 1.20
C GLU A 87 -16.91 5.24 1.26
N HIS A 88 -17.10 4.35 0.29
CA HIS A 88 -18.17 3.35 0.34
C HIS A 88 -18.00 2.40 1.53
N LEU A 89 -16.76 1.96 1.81
CA LEU A 89 -16.47 1.20 3.02
C LEU A 89 -16.82 2.03 4.26
N ARG A 90 -16.41 3.30 4.33
CA ARG A 90 -16.72 4.15 5.48
C ARG A 90 -18.21 4.25 5.71
N SER A 91 -18.97 4.56 4.66
CA SER A 91 -20.43 4.64 4.68
C SER A 91 -21.08 3.33 5.13
N HIS A 92 -20.60 2.19 4.65
CA HIS A 92 -21.05 0.86 5.08
C HIS A 92 -20.82 0.63 6.59
N LEU A 93 -19.71 1.16 7.13
CA LEU A 93 -19.29 0.98 8.51
C LEU A 93 -19.86 2.02 9.50
N VAL A 94 -20.47 3.11 9.05
CA VAL A 94 -21.00 4.18 9.94
C VAL A 94 -21.98 3.63 11.00
N GLY A 95 -22.76 2.61 10.65
CA GLY A 95 -23.68 1.96 11.61
C GLY A 95 -22.99 1.14 12.69
N VAL A 96 -21.73 0.76 12.49
CA VAL A 96 -20.93 -0.12 13.35
C VAL A 96 -19.93 0.69 14.19
N PHE A 97 -19.29 1.69 13.58
CA PHE A 97 -18.30 2.55 14.23
C PHE A 97 -18.85 3.97 14.38
N ARG A 98 -19.28 4.33 15.60
CA ARG A 98 -19.94 5.60 15.93
C ARG A 98 -19.03 6.85 15.90
N LYS A 99 -17.70 6.72 15.74
CA LYS A 99 -16.75 7.85 15.73
C LYS A 99 -16.13 8.05 14.34
N LEU A 100 -16.04 9.32 13.94
CA LEU A 100 -15.81 9.78 12.56
C LEU A 100 -14.35 9.81 12.08
N GLY A 101 -13.35 9.71 12.97
CA GLY A 101 -11.94 9.81 12.57
C GLY A 101 -11.21 8.47 12.58
N TRP A 102 -10.93 7.91 11.41
CA TRP A 102 -10.16 6.67 11.27
C TRP A 102 -8.67 6.88 11.49
N GLY A 103 -8.01 5.90 12.12
CA GLY A 103 -6.59 5.69 11.85
C GLY A 103 -6.48 5.02 10.49
N LEU A 104 -5.93 5.70 9.49
CA LEU A 104 -5.78 5.19 8.14
C LEU A 104 -4.31 4.91 7.85
N ILE A 105 -4.02 3.70 7.37
CA ILE A 105 -2.67 3.24 7.08
C ILE A 105 -2.62 2.82 5.61
N GLY A 106 -1.61 3.28 4.87
CA GLY A 106 -1.42 2.89 3.48
C GLY A 106 0.05 2.71 3.15
N HIS A 107 0.36 1.62 2.44
CA HIS A 107 1.69 1.33 1.92
C HIS A 107 1.74 1.50 0.41
N SER A 108 2.77 2.15 -0.15
CA SER A 108 2.96 2.26 -1.60
C SER A 108 1.76 2.92 -2.29
N HIS A 109 1.18 2.28 -3.30
CA HIS A 109 -0.10 2.70 -3.90
C HIS A 109 -1.25 2.78 -2.88
N GLY A 110 -1.26 1.92 -1.85
CA GLY A 110 -2.21 2.06 -0.75
C GLY A 110 -2.02 3.37 0.02
N GLY A 111 -0.77 3.83 0.14
CA GLY A 111 -0.42 5.15 0.68
C GLY A 111 -0.90 6.29 -0.21
N ALA A 112 -0.83 6.12 -1.54
CA ALA A 112 -1.38 7.08 -2.50
C ALA A 112 -2.89 7.27 -2.34
N ILE A 113 -3.63 6.16 -2.26
CA ILE A 113 -5.07 6.15 -2.03
C ILE A 113 -5.39 6.78 -0.68
N ALA A 114 -4.67 6.41 0.38
CA ALA A 114 -4.89 6.92 1.73
C ALA A 114 -4.65 8.44 1.83
N LEU A 115 -3.55 8.93 1.24
CA LEU A 115 -3.26 10.36 1.17
C LEU A 115 -4.35 11.11 0.40
N ARG A 116 -4.74 10.61 -0.78
CA ARG A 116 -5.79 11.24 -1.59
C ARG A 116 -7.15 11.24 -0.89
N TYR A 117 -7.46 10.17 -0.13
CA TYR A 117 -8.66 10.10 0.69
C TYR A 117 -8.65 11.19 1.77
N ALA A 118 -7.54 11.35 2.49
CA ALA A 118 -7.39 12.39 3.51
C ALA A 118 -7.42 13.83 2.94
N GLN A 119 -6.97 14.03 1.69
CA GLN A 119 -7.07 15.31 0.98
C GLN A 119 -8.52 15.64 0.54
N ARG A 120 -9.37 14.62 0.34
CA ARG A 120 -10.74 14.78 -0.14
C ARG A 120 -11.76 14.82 0.99
N TYR A 121 -11.60 13.95 1.98
CA TYR A 121 -12.54 13.71 3.07
C TYR A 121 -11.93 14.17 4.40
N LEU A 122 -11.80 15.49 4.55
CA LEU A 122 -10.94 16.15 5.53
C LEU A 122 -11.21 15.80 7.01
N GLU A 123 -12.44 15.41 7.34
CA GLU A 123 -12.88 15.11 8.72
C GLU A 123 -12.91 13.60 9.02
N ASN A 124 -12.68 12.74 8.02
CA ASN A 124 -12.89 11.31 8.14
C ASN A 124 -11.64 10.55 8.63
N VAL A 125 -10.47 11.21 8.69
CA VAL A 125 -9.20 10.63 9.09
C VAL A 125 -8.63 11.41 10.27
N SER A 126 -8.34 10.73 11.37
CA SER A 126 -7.75 11.33 12.58
C SER A 126 -6.23 11.18 12.61
N LYS A 127 -5.74 10.00 12.23
CA LYS A 127 -4.32 9.68 12.10
C LYS A 127 -4.06 9.04 10.75
N LEU A 128 -3.00 9.47 10.05
CA LEU A 128 -2.61 8.96 8.74
C LEU A 128 -1.18 8.42 8.81
N LEU A 129 -1.01 7.10 8.63
CA LEU A 129 0.30 6.47 8.52
C LEU A 129 0.57 6.12 7.06
N LEU A 130 1.54 6.81 6.46
CA LEU A 130 1.97 6.59 5.08
C LEU A 130 3.31 5.85 5.10
N ILE A 131 3.35 4.67 4.48
CA ILE A 131 4.56 3.85 4.38
C ILE A 131 4.98 3.82 2.91
N ALA A 132 6.15 4.38 2.60
CA ALA A 132 6.65 4.51 1.24
C ALA A 132 5.58 4.98 0.24
N PRO A 133 4.88 6.11 0.49
CA PRO A 133 3.70 6.47 -0.29
C PRO A 133 4.06 6.76 -1.74
N GLN A 134 3.30 6.17 -2.67
CA GLN A 134 3.44 6.52 -4.08
C GLN A 134 2.84 7.91 -4.34
N VAL A 135 3.68 8.85 -4.76
CA VAL A 135 3.29 10.21 -5.14
C VAL A 135 3.89 10.59 -6.48
N MET A 136 3.55 11.78 -7.00
CA MET A 136 3.95 12.24 -8.34
C MET A 136 5.47 12.28 -8.59
N ASP A 137 6.30 12.12 -7.56
CA ASP A 137 7.77 12.08 -7.66
C ASP A 137 8.35 10.65 -7.58
N CYS A 138 7.51 9.61 -7.61
CA CYS A 138 7.91 8.23 -7.95
C CYS A 138 8.19 8.15 -9.47
N THR A 139 9.09 9.01 -9.94
CA THR A 139 9.31 9.24 -11.35
C THR A 139 9.94 8.00 -11.99
N PRO A 140 9.67 7.73 -13.29
CA PRO A 140 10.46 6.78 -14.05
C PRO A 140 11.97 7.03 -13.97
N GLY A 141 12.39 8.27 -13.68
CA GLY A 141 13.78 8.65 -13.45
C GLY A 141 14.38 8.04 -12.19
N HIS A 142 13.67 8.03 -11.06
CA HIS A 142 14.12 7.40 -9.80
C HIS A 142 14.39 5.91 -9.99
N VAL A 143 13.38 5.20 -10.50
CA VAL A 143 13.48 3.76 -10.77
C VAL A 143 14.60 3.47 -11.78
N ARG A 144 14.71 4.29 -12.85
CA ARG A 144 15.78 4.14 -13.85
C ARG A 144 17.17 4.37 -13.24
N ALA A 145 17.34 5.40 -12.42
CA ALA A 145 18.62 5.68 -11.75
C ALA A 145 19.00 4.56 -10.78
N TRP A 146 18.03 4.01 -10.06
CA TRP A 146 18.24 2.86 -9.19
C TRP A 146 18.65 1.61 -9.99
N MET A 147 17.94 1.30 -11.07
CA MET A 147 18.26 0.17 -11.95
C MET A 147 19.65 0.30 -12.57
N GLU A 148 20.00 1.49 -13.07
CA GLU A 148 21.28 1.73 -13.73
C GLU A 148 22.46 1.48 -12.78
N LYS A 149 22.33 1.85 -11.51
CA LYS A 149 23.36 1.60 -10.48
C LYS A 149 23.57 0.12 -10.16
N ARG A 150 22.55 -0.72 -10.39
CA ARG A 150 22.50 -2.13 -9.94
C ARG A 150 22.38 -3.13 -11.08
N LYS A 151 22.44 -2.67 -12.34
CA LYS A 151 22.27 -3.52 -13.54
C LYS A 151 23.34 -4.61 -13.68
N ASP A 152 24.52 -4.38 -13.10
CA ASP A 152 25.68 -5.28 -13.14
C ASP A 152 25.91 -5.99 -11.80
N ASP A 153 25.07 -5.73 -10.78
CA ASP A 153 25.13 -6.42 -9.49
C ASP A 153 24.51 -7.82 -9.63
N GLU A 154 25.25 -8.86 -9.27
CA GLU A 154 24.81 -10.26 -9.44
C GLU A 154 23.47 -10.56 -8.75
N ALA A 155 23.19 -9.89 -7.63
CA ALA A 155 21.95 -10.08 -6.87
C ALA A 155 20.74 -9.42 -7.55
N TYR A 156 20.94 -8.33 -8.29
CA TYR A 156 19.86 -7.51 -8.86
C TYR A 156 19.71 -7.61 -10.38
N ALA A 157 20.78 -7.91 -11.11
CA ALA A 157 20.82 -7.93 -12.57
C ALA A 157 19.71 -8.80 -13.21
N PRO A 158 19.37 -10.00 -12.69
CA PRO A 158 18.26 -10.80 -13.24
C PRO A 158 16.92 -10.06 -13.16
N SER A 159 16.66 -9.41 -12.03
CA SER A 159 15.42 -8.66 -11.81
C SER A 159 15.33 -7.38 -12.62
N VAL A 160 16.44 -6.65 -12.74
CA VAL A 160 16.53 -5.47 -13.62
C VAL A 160 16.25 -5.85 -15.08
N LYS A 161 16.87 -6.93 -15.58
CA LYS A 161 16.64 -7.42 -16.95
C LYS A 161 15.17 -7.76 -17.17
N LYS A 162 14.54 -8.49 -16.24
CA LYS A 162 13.13 -8.87 -16.36
C LYS A 162 12.20 -7.66 -16.32
N LEU A 163 12.47 -6.67 -15.48
CA LEU A 163 11.67 -5.44 -15.42
C LEU A 163 11.71 -4.68 -16.76
N ILE A 164 12.88 -4.62 -17.41
CA ILE A 164 13.03 -4.04 -18.74
C ILE A 164 12.23 -4.82 -19.78
N GLU A 165 12.24 -6.15 -19.75
CA GLU A 165 11.44 -6.99 -20.65
C GLU A 165 9.93 -6.77 -20.47
N ILE A 166 9.46 -6.73 -19.22
CA ILE A 166 8.07 -6.44 -18.87
C ILE A 166 7.68 -5.06 -19.41
N ALA A 167 8.49 -4.03 -19.15
CA ALA A 167 8.23 -2.68 -19.61
C ALA A 167 8.17 -2.59 -21.14
N LYS A 168 9.08 -3.25 -21.86
CA LYS A 168 9.08 -3.31 -23.34
C LYS A 168 7.85 -4.02 -23.92
N ALA A 169 7.32 -5.01 -23.21
CA ALA A 169 6.07 -5.69 -23.58
C ALA A 169 4.82 -4.86 -23.25
N GLY A 170 4.98 -3.66 -22.66
CA GLY A 170 3.90 -2.84 -22.12
C GLY A 170 3.43 -3.29 -20.74
N GLY A 171 3.97 -4.36 -20.18
CA GLY A 171 3.54 -4.96 -18.93
C GLY A 171 2.82 -6.30 -19.10
N PRO A 172 2.39 -6.95 -18.02
CA PRO A 172 1.68 -8.22 -18.07
C PRO A 172 0.39 -8.16 -18.88
N ARG A 173 0.15 -9.22 -19.64
CA ARG A 173 -0.99 -9.35 -20.56
C ARG A 173 -2.23 -9.96 -19.91
N ASN A 174 -2.03 -10.71 -18.84
CA ASN A 174 -3.05 -11.44 -18.09
C ASN A 174 -2.55 -11.71 -16.66
N ASP A 175 -3.42 -12.28 -15.83
CA ASP A 175 -3.17 -12.58 -14.41
C ASP A 175 -1.95 -13.52 -14.24
N GLU A 176 -1.79 -14.51 -15.14
CA GLU A 176 -0.68 -15.46 -15.13
C GLU A 176 0.67 -14.78 -15.36
N HIS A 177 0.80 -13.95 -16.40
CA HIS A 177 2.03 -13.19 -16.65
C HIS A 177 2.32 -12.21 -15.50
N PHE A 178 1.29 -11.64 -14.87
CA PHE A 178 1.49 -10.74 -13.75
C PHE A 178 2.10 -11.50 -12.57
N ARG A 179 1.55 -12.68 -12.24
CA ARG A 179 2.06 -13.54 -11.18
C ARG A 179 3.49 -14.01 -11.44
N GLU A 180 3.81 -14.44 -12.66
CA GLU A 180 5.17 -14.81 -13.07
C GLU A 180 6.14 -13.64 -12.97
N SER A 181 5.68 -12.45 -13.32
CA SER A 181 6.48 -11.22 -13.26
C SER A 181 6.73 -10.78 -11.82
N LEU A 182 5.73 -10.94 -10.95
CA LEU A 182 5.77 -10.46 -9.57
C LEU A 182 6.97 -11.05 -8.82
N ASP A 183 7.19 -12.35 -8.92
CA ASP A 183 8.27 -13.04 -8.21
C ASP A 183 9.66 -12.46 -8.51
N THR A 184 9.89 -12.09 -9.77
CA THR A 184 11.13 -11.43 -10.19
C THR A 184 11.16 -9.95 -9.82
N MET A 185 10.00 -9.30 -9.79
CA MET A 185 9.86 -7.90 -9.34
C MET A 185 10.03 -7.74 -7.82
N LEU A 186 9.83 -8.77 -6.98
CA LEU A 186 9.97 -8.58 -5.53
C LEU A 186 11.40 -8.18 -5.14
N VAL A 187 12.40 -8.77 -5.79
CA VAL A 187 13.82 -8.63 -5.42
C VAL A 187 14.30 -7.19 -5.42
N TRP A 188 13.90 -6.38 -6.40
CA TRP A 188 14.38 -5.00 -6.49
C TRP A 188 13.71 -4.06 -5.49
N TRP A 189 12.63 -4.48 -4.81
CA TRP A 189 11.98 -3.69 -3.76
C TRP A 189 12.75 -3.68 -2.44
N PHE A 190 13.80 -4.48 -2.30
CA PHE A 190 14.55 -4.64 -1.06
C PHE A 190 15.98 -4.09 -1.18
N ALA A 191 16.45 -3.51 -0.08
CA ALA A 191 17.84 -3.13 0.10
C ALA A 191 18.75 -4.35 0.27
N ASP A 192 18.25 -5.43 0.90
CA ASP A 192 18.87 -6.76 0.87
C ASP A 192 17.91 -7.75 0.19
N VAL A 193 18.32 -8.27 -0.98
CA VAL A 193 17.53 -9.21 -1.79
C VAL A 193 17.04 -10.44 -1.04
N LYS A 194 17.72 -10.85 0.04
CA LYS A 194 17.33 -12.00 0.87
C LYS A 194 15.98 -11.79 1.57
N ASN A 195 15.61 -10.54 1.79
CA ASN A 195 14.34 -10.17 2.42
C ASN A 195 13.13 -10.40 1.49
N ALA A 196 13.34 -10.55 0.18
CA ALA A 196 12.28 -10.88 -0.77
C ALA A 196 11.57 -12.20 -0.41
N ASP A 197 12.29 -13.16 0.18
CA ASP A 197 11.70 -14.43 0.63
C ASP A 197 10.70 -14.26 1.78
N VAL A 198 10.86 -13.22 2.60
CA VAL A 198 9.87 -12.88 3.64
C VAL A 198 8.56 -12.51 2.97
N LEU A 199 8.61 -11.57 2.03
CA LEU A 199 7.42 -11.12 1.31
C LEU A 199 6.80 -12.24 0.47
N ARG A 200 7.59 -13.12 -0.17
CA ARG A 200 7.09 -14.30 -0.89
C ARG A 200 6.21 -15.18 0.00
N ARG A 201 6.63 -15.41 1.25
CA ARG A 201 5.82 -16.17 2.22
C ARG A 201 4.56 -15.41 2.62
N ASP A 202 4.70 -14.11 2.86
CA ASP A 202 3.60 -13.26 3.32
C ASP A 202 2.50 -13.10 2.26
N ILE A 203 2.84 -13.09 0.97
CA ILE A 203 1.85 -13.08 -0.13
C ILE A 203 1.22 -14.45 -0.37
N ALA A 204 1.90 -15.55 -0.05
CA ALA A 204 1.49 -16.93 -0.36
C ALA A 204 0.69 -17.63 0.77
N GLY A 205 0.42 -16.95 1.88
CA GLY A 205 -0.26 -17.54 3.05
C GLY A 205 -1.71 -17.99 2.83
N PRO A 206 -2.35 -18.71 3.78
CA PRO A 206 -3.70 -19.25 3.64
C PRO A 206 -4.83 -18.19 3.62
N VAL A 207 -4.50 -16.95 3.98
CA VAL A 207 -5.36 -15.76 3.82
C VAL A 207 -5.13 -15.10 2.45
N ALA A 208 -4.21 -15.63 1.63
CA ALA A 208 -4.08 -15.23 0.25
C ALA A 208 -5.43 -15.47 -0.42
N SER A 209 -5.97 -14.37 -0.93
CA SER A 209 -7.18 -14.40 -1.74
C SER A 209 -7.20 -15.58 -2.70
N LYS A 210 -8.39 -16.14 -2.90
CA LYS A 210 -8.64 -17.17 -3.92
C LYS A 210 -8.54 -16.63 -5.34
N ASN A 211 -8.36 -15.32 -5.50
CA ASN A 211 -8.29 -14.59 -6.76
C ASN A 211 -7.10 -13.60 -6.72
N PRO A 212 -5.85 -14.11 -6.66
CA PRO A 212 -4.67 -13.26 -6.56
C PRO A 212 -4.44 -12.54 -7.89
N ALA A 213 -4.51 -11.21 -7.85
CA ALA A 213 -4.08 -10.26 -8.87
C ALA A 213 -4.72 -10.35 -10.26
N THR A 214 -5.49 -9.31 -10.57
CA THR A 214 -6.18 -9.17 -11.86
C THR A 214 -5.35 -8.33 -12.83
N ALA A 215 -5.34 -8.66 -14.11
CA ALA A 215 -4.67 -7.89 -15.16
C ALA A 215 -5.22 -6.47 -15.29
N SER A 216 -6.49 -6.27 -14.91
CA SER A 216 -7.09 -4.94 -14.75
C SER A 216 -6.39 -4.12 -13.65
N ALA A 217 -5.91 -4.76 -12.59
CA ALA A 217 -5.14 -4.11 -11.53
C ALA A 217 -3.71 -3.75 -11.97
N TRP A 218 -3.10 -4.48 -12.91
CA TRP A 218 -1.86 -4.01 -13.53
C TRP A 218 -2.06 -2.70 -14.33
N GLN A 219 -3.24 -2.49 -14.91
CA GLN A 219 -3.55 -1.24 -15.62
C GLN A 219 -3.59 -0.03 -14.68
N THR A 220 -3.61 -0.23 -13.35
CA THR A 220 -3.64 0.86 -12.38
C THR A 220 -2.49 1.84 -12.52
N ASN A 221 -1.25 1.33 -12.57
CA ASN A 221 -0.10 2.21 -12.80
C ASN A 221 -0.19 2.95 -14.14
N ARG A 222 -0.84 2.40 -15.17
CA ARG A 222 -0.99 3.07 -16.47
C ARG A 222 -1.99 4.22 -16.41
N PHE A 223 -3.12 4.03 -15.73
CA PHE A 223 -4.11 5.10 -15.55
C PHE A 223 -3.63 6.18 -14.59
N ASP A 224 -3.01 5.79 -13.48
CA ASP A 224 -2.48 6.72 -12.50
C ASP A 224 -1.35 7.58 -13.04
N MET A 225 -0.54 7.04 -13.96
CA MET A 225 0.54 7.76 -14.65
C MET A 225 0.14 8.32 -16.03
N SER A 226 -1.16 8.35 -16.36
CA SER A 226 -1.67 8.95 -17.59
C SER A 226 -1.70 10.48 -17.53
N GLU A 227 -2.06 11.15 -18.64
CA GLU A 227 -2.25 12.61 -18.65
C GLU A 227 -3.28 13.09 -17.62
N GLU A 228 -4.28 12.26 -17.30
CA GLU A 228 -5.28 12.59 -16.26
C GLU A 228 -4.74 12.54 -14.84
N ASN A 229 -3.59 11.88 -14.64
CA ASN A 229 -2.87 11.63 -13.39
C ASN A 229 -3.76 11.60 -12.13
N THR A 230 -4.06 10.39 -11.67
CA THR A 230 -5.02 10.20 -10.58
C THR A 230 -4.38 10.00 -9.20
N LEU A 231 -3.04 10.01 -9.13
CA LEU A 231 -2.29 10.03 -7.88
C LEU A 231 -2.60 11.29 -7.05
N PRO A 232 -2.40 11.27 -5.72
CA PRO A 232 -2.50 12.48 -4.91
C PRO A 232 -1.52 13.55 -5.41
N HIS A 233 -1.99 14.79 -5.54
CA HIS A 233 -1.10 15.89 -5.86
C HIS A 233 -0.46 16.43 -4.60
N ILE A 234 0.86 16.58 -4.60
CA ILE A 234 1.62 17.07 -3.44
C ILE A 234 1.18 18.49 -3.06
N LYS A 235 0.81 19.33 -4.04
CA LYS A 235 0.26 20.68 -3.79
C LYS A 235 -1.00 20.68 -2.91
N ASP A 236 -1.74 19.56 -2.87
CA ASP A 236 -2.96 19.41 -2.09
C ASP A 236 -2.68 18.82 -0.69
N ALA A 237 -1.42 18.51 -0.36
CA ALA A 237 -1.01 17.99 0.95
C ALA A 237 -1.44 18.90 2.11
N GLY A 238 -1.44 20.22 1.91
CA GLY A 238 -1.89 21.20 2.92
C GLY A 238 -3.37 21.10 3.29
N LEU A 239 -4.18 20.35 2.54
CA LEU A 239 -5.57 20.07 2.88
C LEU A 239 -5.71 19.03 4.00
N VAL A 240 -4.71 18.15 4.17
CA VAL A 240 -4.76 17.06 5.15
C VAL A 240 -4.78 17.63 6.57
N LYS A 241 -5.86 17.32 7.31
CA LYS A 241 -6.03 17.72 8.72
C LYS A 241 -5.52 16.68 9.71
N ALA A 242 -5.40 15.43 9.28
CA ALA A 242 -4.97 14.32 10.11
C ALA A 242 -3.52 14.53 10.59
N GLU A 243 -3.26 14.14 11.84
CA GLU A 243 -1.88 13.94 12.28
C GLU A 243 -1.27 12.84 11.41
N THR A 244 -0.09 13.09 10.84
CA THR A 244 0.47 12.23 9.79
C THR A 244 1.88 11.79 10.14
N LEU A 245 2.16 10.48 10.02
CA LEU A 245 3.52 9.95 10.03
C LEU A 245 3.83 9.37 8.65
N VAL A 246 4.97 9.78 8.09
CA VAL A 246 5.53 9.22 6.86
C VAL A 246 6.74 8.37 7.21
N LEU A 247 6.71 7.08 6.88
CA LEU A 247 7.83 6.16 7.04
C LEU A 247 8.36 5.79 5.66
N GLN A 248 9.66 6.02 5.43
CA GLN A 248 10.29 5.83 4.13
C GLN A 248 11.58 5.04 4.28
N GLY A 249 11.81 4.03 3.45
CA GLY A 249 13.11 3.39 3.36
C GLY A 249 14.11 4.26 2.60
N GLU A 250 15.33 4.38 3.11
CA GLU A 250 16.43 5.12 2.47
C GLU A 250 16.79 4.57 1.07
N GLU A 251 16.77 3.25 0.92
CA GLU A 251 17.16 2.51 -0.29
C GLU A 251 15.96 2.11 -1.15
N ASP A 252 14.77 2.69 -0.89
CA ASP A 252 13.55 2.39 -1.64
C ASP A 252 13.72 2.70 -3.13
N SER A 253 13.59 1.65 -3.92
CA SER A 253 13.76 1.68 -5.36
C SER A 253 12.51 2.15 -6.11
N VAL A 254 11.34 2.06 -5.47
CA VAL A 254 10.02 2.30 -6.05
C VAL A 254 9.59 3.73 -5.80
N CYS A 255 9.60 4.14 -4.54
CA CYS A 255 9.14 5.45 -4.09
C CYS A 255 10.32 6.27 -3.59
N SER A 256 10.44 7.51 -4.07
CA SER A 256 11.60 8.33 -3.77
C SER A 256 11.48 8.97 -2.39
N GLY A 257 12.60 9.05 -1.67
CA GLY A 257 12.66 9.79 -0.40
C GLY A 257 12.28 11.26 -0.56
N ALA A 258 12.61 11.87 -1.71
CA ALA A 258 12.23 13.25 -2.02
C ALA A 258 10.70 13.42 -2.10
N GLY A 259 9.99 12.48 -2.73
CA GLY A 259 8.52 12.51 -2.79
C GLY A 259 7.88 12.36 -1.42
N ALA A 260 8.38 11.43 -0.60
CA ALA A 260 7.93 11.26 0.78
C ALA A 260 8.17 12.52 1.63
N GLN A 261 9.34 13.14 1.50
CA GLN A 261 9.68 14.40 2.18
C GLN A 261 8.75 15.52 1.75
N ALA A 262 8.48 15.66 0.45
CA ALA A 262 7.59 16.70 -0.07
C ALA A 262 6.14 16.55 0.42
N VAL A 263 5.67 15.31 0.61
CA VAL A 263 4.38 15.03 1.26
C VAL A 263 4.40 15.54 2.70
N ALA A 264 5.43 15.19 3.48
CA ALA A 264 5.53 15.61 4.87
C ALA A 264 5.61 17.15 4.99
N ASP A 265 6.48 17.79 4.22
CA ASP A 265 6.64 19.25 4.20
C ASP A 265 5.32 19.97 3.84
N GLY A 266 4.48 19.34 3.01
CA GLY A 266 3.19 19.88 2.62
C GLY A 266 2.07 19.71 3.66
N ILE A 267 2.17 18.73 4.57
CA ILE A 267 1.15 18.47 5.59
C ILE A 267 1.51 19.18 6.90
N LYS A 268 0.63 20.07 7.36
CA LYS A 268 0.85 20.92 8.55
C LYS A 268 1.21 20.16 9.83
N HIS A 269 0.58 19.01 10.04
CA HIS A 269 0.75 18.18 11.24
C HIS A 269 1.37 16.84 10.86
N SER A 270 2.59 16.87 10.31
CA SER A 270 3.28 15.66 9.92
C SER A 270 4.70 15.55 10.45
N GLU A 271 5.15 14.31 10.50
CA GLU A 271 6.55 13.93 10.70
C GLU A 271 6.95 12.91 9.64
N ILE A 272 8.22 12.92 9.24
CA ILE A 272 8.82 11.90 8.39
C ILE A 272 9.99 11.24 9.10
N LYS A 273 10.09 9.91 8.95
CA LYS A 273 11.25 9.12 9.34
C LYS A 273 11.76 8.35 8.13
N VAL A 274 13.01 8.65 7.77
CA VAL A 274 13.76 7.88 6.78
C VAL A 274 14.54 6.80 7.53
N LEU A 275 14.30 5.54 7.16
CA LEU A 275 14.80 4.36 7.83
C LEU A 275 16.04 3.86 7.09
N ALA A 276 17.18 3.95 7.76
CA ALA A 276 18.48 3.68 7.17
C ALA A 276 18.60 2.23 6.70
N GLY A 277 19.15 2.03 5.50
CA GLY A 277 19.36 0.69 4.92
C GLY A 277 18.08 -0.11 4.61
N ALA A 278 16.89 0.48 4.72
CA ALA A 278 15.64 -0.16 4.35
C ALA A 278 15.21 0.24 2.93
N GLY A 279 14.66 -0.72 2.18
CA GLY A 279 14.02 -0.53 0.89
C GLY A 279 12.53 -0.22 1.03
N HIS A 280 11.73 -0.73 0.08
CA HIS A 280 10.30 -0.43 -0.01
C HIS A 280 9.46 -1.05 1.12
N PHE A 281 9.98 -2.08 1.81
CA PHE A 281 9.30 -2.80 2.89
C PHE A 281 9.99 -2.58 4.25
N PRO A 282 9.93 -1.36 4.82
CA PRO A 282 10.74 -1.00 5.98
C PRO A 282 10.43 -1.81 7.25
N TRP A 283 9.23 -2.36 7.41
CA TRP A 283 8.92 -3.24 8.54
C TRP A 283 9.63 -4.59 8.47
N ILE A 284 10.17 -4.96 7.31
CA ILE A 284 10.99 -6.16 7.12
C ILE A 284 12.46 -5.83 7.33
N GLU A 285 12.95 -4.71 6.78
CA GLU A 285 14.39 -4.41 6.72
C GLU A 285 14.90 -3.56 7.89
N ALA A 286 14.04 -2.74 8.50
CA ALA A 286 14.35 -1.93 9.68
C ALA A 286 13.25 -2.07 10.76
N PRO A 287 12.93 -3.30 11.22
CA PRO A 287 11.76 -3.58 12.05
C PRO A 287 11.78 -2.84 13.39
N GLU A 288 12.93 -2.75 14.06
CA GLU A 288 13.03 -2.10 15.37
C GLU A 288 12.67 -0.62 15.30
N GLU A 289 13.24 0.08 14.31
CA GLU A 289 12.97 1.50 14.11
C GLU A 289 11.56 1.73 13.58
N PHE A 290 11.14 0.98 12.56
CA PHE A 290 9.79 1.04 12.02
C PHE A 290 8.73 0.90 13.11
N TRP A 291 8.86 -0.10 13.98
CA TRP A 291 7.88 -0.34 15.06
C TRP A 291 8.02 0.65 16.21
N ARG A 292 9.21 1.18 16.50
CA ARG A 292 9.36 2.27 17.48
C ARG A 292 8.54 3.49 17.09
N GLU A 293 8.69 3.93 15.84
CA GLU A 293 7.99 5.12 15.32
C GLU A 293 6.49 4.85 15.15
N THR A 294 6.12 3.68 14.62
CA THR A 294 4.71 3.27 14.48
C THR A 294 4.02 3.17 15.83
N ASP A 295 4.61 2.47 16.80
CA ASP A 295 4.04 2.30 18.14
C ASP A 295 3.90 3.66 18.86
N ALA A 296 4.85 4.58 18.68
CA ALA A 296 4.76 5.93 19.25
C ALA A 296 3.59 6.72 18.66
N PHE A 297 3.46 6.72 17.33
CA PHE A 297 2.41 7.44 16.62
C PHE A 297 1.01 6.89 16.91
N VAL A 298 0.90 5.57 17.07
CA VAL A 298 -0.38 4.89 17.34
C VAL A 298 -0.68 4.72 18.84
N LYS A 299 0.13 5.19 19.78
CA LYS A 299 -0.18 5.11 21.23
C LYS A 299 -0.97 6.30 21.78
N LEU A 300 -1.10 7.37 21.00
CA LEU A 300 -1.83 8.60 21.35
C LEU A 300 -3.22 8.64 20.70
#